data_AF-A0A940UKY0-F1
#
_entry.id   AF-A0A940UKY0-F1
#
_cell.length_a   1.000
_cell.length_b   1.000
_cell.length_c   1.000
_cell.angle_alpha   90.00
_cell.angle_beta   90.00
_cell.angle_gamma   90.00
#
_symmetry.space_group_name_H-M   'P 1'
#
loop_
_entity.id
_entity.type
_entity.pdbx_description
1 polymer ?
#
loop_
_entity_poly.entity_id
_entity_poly.type
_entity_poly.pdbx_seq_one_letter_code
_entity_poly.pdbx_strand_id
1 'polypeptide(L)'
;MKAFLADLFDRMGESPYAFVTRGDLSMLRPLYYRFHKGKEIVDLFKTLRRILEEYGSIGAALEAHYDGDIREALWRLRKRYFGSNGDRLIFFFPKQLPSNPLKRWNLYLRWMVRQDTIDTGIWKFVKKRDLTV
;
A
#
# COMPACT_ATOMS: atom_id res chain seq x y z
N MET A 1 8.71 -16.77 5.96
CA MET A 1 7.65 -16.01 5.26
C MET A 1 6.28 -16.64 5.46
N LYS A 2 6.10 -17.96 5.22
CA LYS A 2 4.80 -18.65 5.41
C LYS A 2 4.20 -18.50 6.82
N ALA A 3 4.99 -18.70 7.88
CA ALA A 3 4.49 -18.62 9.26
C ALA A 3 3.96 -17.22 9.65
N PHE A 4 4.66 -16.15 9.26
CA PHE A 4 4.21 -14.78 9.52
C PHE A 4 2.89 -14.47 8.82
N LEU A 5 2.76 -14.83 7.55
CA LEU A 5 1.53 -14.57 6.79
C LEU A 5 0.35 -15.39 7.33
N ALA A 6 0.60 -16.62 7.77
CA ALA A 6 -0.43 -17.44 8.42
C ALA A 6 -0.93 -16.79 9.72
N ASP A 7 -0.04 -16.38 10.63
CA ASP A 7 -0.41 -15.68 11.88
C ASP A 7 -1.10 -14.33 11.59
N LEU A 8 -0.62 -13.59 10.59
CA LEU A 8 -1.25 -12.35 10.16
C LEU A 8 -2.70 -12.58 9.68
N PHE A 9 -2.94 -13.58 8.82
CA PHE A 9 -4.27 -13.86 8.29
C PHE A 9 -5.20 -14.49 9.32
N ASP A 10 -4.68 -15.34 10.21
CA ASP A 10 -5.46 -15.90 11.32
C ASP A 10 -6.04 -14.79 12.20
N ARG A 11 -5.23 -13.79 12.54
CA ARG A 11 -5.69 -12.59 13.27
C ARG A 11 -6.74 -11.77 12.52
N MET A 12 -6.76 -11.80 11.20
CA MET A 12 -7.76 -11.10 10.39
C MET A 12 -9.09 -11.84 10.29
N GLY A 13 -9.09 -13.14 10.58
CA GLY A 13 -10.23 -14.01 10.35
C GLY A 13 -10.61 -14.11 8.87
N GLU A 14 -11.90 -14.27 8.62
CA GLU A 14 -12.43 -14.64 7.30
C GLU A 14 -12.29 -13.57 6.22
N SER A 15 -12.15 -12.29 6.61
CA SER A 15 -12.10 -11.18 5.66
C SER A 15 -11.04 -10.15 6.06
N PRO A 16 -9.89 -10.12 5.36
CA PRO A 16 -8.90 -9.07 5.50
C PRO A 16 -9.50 -7.67 5.31
N TYR A 17 -10.44 -7.52 4.38
CA TYR A 17 -11.14 -6.25 4.16
C TYR A 17 -11.97 -5.83 5.38
N ALA A 18 -12.77 -6.74 5.95
CA ALA A 18 -13.55 -6.45 7.16
C ALA A 18 -12.64 -6.15 8.36
N PHE A 19 -11.52 -6.87 8.50
CA PHE A 19 -10.56 -6.61 9.56
C PHE A 19 -9.91 -5.22 9.43
N VAL A 20 -9.44 -4.85 8.24
CA VAL A 20 -8.82 -3.53 8.02
C VAL A 20 -9.84 -2.42 8.32
N THR A 21 -11.09 -2.56 7.87
CA THR A 21 -12.12 -1.52 8.02
C THR A 21 -12.71 -1.43 9.43
N ARG A 22 -13.04 -2.55 10.06
CA ARG A 22 -13.79 -2.60 11.33
C ARG A 22 -13.11 -3.35 12.46
N GLY A 23 -12.09 -4.17 12.17
CA GLY A 23 -11.42 -5.01 13.16
C GLY A 23 -10.54 -4.22 14.15
N ASP A 24 -10.13 -4.90 15.23
CA ASP A 24 -9.18 -4.34 16.19
C ASP A 24 -7.74 -4.48 15.67
N LEU A 25 -7.17 -3.39 15.17
CA LEU A 25 -5.79 -3.37 14.70
C LEU A 25 -4.77 -3.57 15.83
N SER A 26 -5.15 -3.38 17.10
CA SER A 26 -4.25 -3.61 18.24
C SER A 26 -3.77 -5.06 18.31
N MET A 27 -4.55 -6.00 17.77
CA MET A 27 -4.20 -7.41 17.63
C MET A 27 -2.94 -7.67 16.79
N LEU A 28 -2.52 -6.70 15.96
CA LEU A 28 -1.30 -6.78 15.16
C LEU A 28 -0.05 -6.32 15.94
N ARG A 29 -0.21 -5.73 17.13
CA ARG A 29 0.91 -5.20 17.92
C ARG A 29 1.96 -6.25 18.35
N PRO A 30 1.62 -7.52 18.60
CA PRO A 30 2.61 -8.56 18.88
C PRO A 30 3.44 -8.97 17.65
N LEU A 31 3.02 -8.61 16.44
CA LEU A 31 3.67 -9.06 15.21
C LEU A 31 5.05 -8.42 15.03
N TYR A 32 5.95 -9.20 14.46
CA TYR A 32 7.28 -8.76 14.04
C TYR A 32 7.66 -9.44 12.73
N TYR A 33 8.07 -8.65 11.74
CA TYR A 33 8.53 -9.18 10.46
C TYR A 33 9.78 -8.47 9.96
N ARG A 34 10.91 -9.19 10.01
CA ARG A 34 12.23 -8.68 9.61
C ARG A 34 12.58 -7.40 10.37
N PHE A 35 12.48 -6.23 9.76
CA PHE A 35 12.79 -4.94 10.38
C PHE A 35 11.54 -4.17 10.78
N HIS A 36 10.34 -4.73 10.63
CA HIS A 36 9.08 -4.09 10.99
C HIS A 36 8.56 -4.60 12.33
N LYS A 37 8.41 -3.67 13.28
CA LYS A 37 7.81 -3.93 14.59
C LYS A 37 6.29 -3.77 14.54
N GLY A 38 5.59 -4.36 15.50
CA GLY A 38 4.13 -4.31 15.55
C GLY A 38 3.55 -2.90 15.50
N LYS A 39 4.23 -1.89 16.06
CA LYS A 39 3.80 -0.48 15.90
C LYS A 39 3.73 -0.05 14.44
N GLU A 40 4.75 -0.37 13.63
CA GLU A 40 4.78 -0.01 12.20
C GLU A 40 3.76 -0.80 11.41
N ILE A 41 3.54 -2.07 11.76
CA ILE A 41 2.49 -2.89 11.16
C ILE A 41 1.12 -2.26 11.45
N VAL A 42 0.83 -1.90 12.71
CA VAL A 42 -0.42 -1.22 13.09
C VAL A 42 -0.56 0.12 12.34
N ASP A 43 0.50 0.92 12.25
CA ASP A 43 0.47 2.21 11.54
C ASP A 43 0.17 2.01 10.04
N LEU A 44 0.71 0.95 9.41
CA LEU A 44 0.39 0.59 8.02
C LEU A 44 -1.10 0.28 7.86
N PHE A 45 -1.66 -0.57 8.71
CA PHE A 45 -3.08 -0.95 8.63
C PHE A 45 -4.01 0.21 8.95
N LYS A 46 -3.63 1.11 9.87
CA LYS A 46 -4.37 2.37 10.11
C LYS A 46 -4.36 3.25 8.87
N THR A 47 -3.26 3.31 8.14
CA THR A 47 -3.17 4.08 6.89
C THR A 47 -4.06 3.45 5.82
N LEU A 48 -4.03 2.12 5.67
CA LEU A 48 -4.90 1.41 4.74
C LEU A 48 -6.37 1.62 5.07
N ARG A 49 -6.77 1.56 6.34
CA ARG A 49 -8.13 1.87 6.78
C ARG A 49 -8.56 3.25 6.31
N ARG A 50 -7.75 4.27 6.57
CA ARG A 50 -8.04 5.64 6.12
C ARG A 50 -8.17 5.76 4.61
N ILE A 51 -7.32 5.08 3.84
CA ILE A 51 -7.43 5.04 2.37
C ILE A 51 -8.76 4.42 1.94
N LEU A 52 -9.16 3.31 2.56
CA LEU A 52 -10.44 2.63 2.26
C LEU A 52 -11.65 3.48 2.67
N GLU A 53 -11.59 4.18 3.81
CA GLU A 53 -12.67 5.07 4.27
C GLU A 53 -12.82 6.30 3.36
N GLU A 54 -11.70 6.88 2.92
CA GLU A 54 -11.69 8.11 2.11
C GLU A 54 -11.99 7.85 0.62
N TYR A 55 -11.56 6.71 0.05
CA TYR A 55 -11.62 6.45 -1.40
C TYR A 55 -12.27 5.11 -1.77
N GLY A 56 -12.61 4.26 -0.80
CA GLY A 56 -13.14 2.92 -1.05
C GLY A 56 -12.10 1.86 -1.45
N SER A 57 -11.00 2.26 -2.11
CA SER A 57 -9.90 1.36 -2.48
C SER A 57 -8.57 2.10 -2.65
N ILE A 58 -7.46 1.35 -2.63
CA ILE A 58 -6.12 1.89 -2.97
C ILE A 58 -6.08 2.38 -4.43
N GLY A 59 -6.76 1.67 -5.33
CA GLY A 59 -6.83 2.03 -6.75
C GLY A 59 -7.52 3.37 -6.95
N ALA A 60 -8.70 3.55 -6.34
CA ALA A 60 -9.44 4.80 -6.39
C ALA A 60 -8.66 5.97 -5.75
N ALA A 61 -7.92 5.72 -4.67
CA ALA A 61 -7.07 6.74 -4.08
C ALA A 61 -5.94 7.18 -5.02
N LEU A 62 -5.32 6.24 -5.74
CA LEU A 62 -4.31 6.55 -6.74
C LEU A 62 -4.91 7.26 -7.95
N GLU A 63 -6.03 6.78 -8.46
CA GLU A 63 -6.74 7.36 -9.60
C GLU A 63 -7.16 8.81 -9.32
N ALA A 64 -7.68 9.09 -8.12
CA ALA A 64 -8.05 10.45 -7.70
C ALA A 64 -6.88 11.45 -7.65
N HIS A 65 -5.63 10.96 -7.60
CA HIS A 65 -4.43 11.79 -7.59
C HIS A 65 -3.59 11.65 -8.87
N TYR A 66 -4.07 10.89 -9.86
CA TYR A 66 -3.35 10.63 -11.10
C TYR A 66 -3.61 11.74 -12.12
N ASP A 67 -2.54 12.42 -12.54
CA ASP A 67 -2.55 13.51 -13.54
C ASP A 67 -1.73 13.15 -14.79
N GLY A 68 -1.53 11.86 -15.03
CA GLY A 68 -0.67 11.35 -16.11
C GLY A 68 0.65 10.76 -15.59
N ASP A 69 1.08 11.11 -14.37
CA ASP A 69 2.27 10.54 -13.72
C ASP A 69 1.93 9.78 -12.44
N ILE A 70 2.15 8.46 -12.45
CA ILE A 70 1.86 7.59 -11.31
C ILE A 70 2.82 7.81 -10.12
N ARG A 71 4.04 8.29 -10.38
CA ARG A 71 5.02 8.64 -9.35
C ARG A 71 4.55 9.86 -8.58
N GLU A 72 4.07 10.88 -9.29
CA GLU A 72 3.50 12.08 -8.69
C GLU A 72 2.25 11.74 -7.87
N ALA A 73 1.36 10.88 -8.38
CA ALA A 73 0.20 10.40 -7.61
C ALA A 73 0.61 9.75 -6.28
N LEU A 74 1.62 8.88 -6.31
CA LEU A 74 2.17 8.24 -5.10
C LEU A 74 2.78 9.27 -4.13
N TRP A 75 3.48 10.28 -4.63
CA TRP A 75 4.06 11.33 -3.80
C TRP A 75 3.00 12.25 -3.19
N ARG A 76 1.93 12.56 -3.92
CA ARG A 76 0.76 13.29 -3.39
C ARG A 76 0.09 12.51 -2.26
N LEU A 77 -0.17 11.21 -2.44
CA LEU A 77 -0.71 10.35 -1.39
C LEU A 77 0.23 10.26 -0.18
N ARG A 78 1.53 10.10 -0.42
CA ARG A 78 2.51 10.12 0.67
C ARG A 78 2.44 11.44 1.45
N LYS A 79 2.47 12.58 0.76
CA LYS A 79 2.40 13.91 1.39
C LYS A 79 1.11 14.05 2.21
N ARG A 80 -0.02 13.54 1.71
CA ARG A 80 -1.31 13.53 2.40
C ARG A 80 -1.27 12.76 3.73
N TYR A 81 -0.68 11.57 3.77
CA TYR A 81 -0.74 10.71 4.96
C TYR A 81 0.46 10.84 5.92
N PHE A 82 1.59 11.34 5.44
CA PHE A 82 2.86 11.35 6.17
C PHE A 82 3.58 12.70 6.15
N GLY A 83 3.08 13.69 5.42
CA GLY A 83 3.77 14.94 5.16
C GLY A 83 5.01 14.77 4.27
N SER A 84 5.67 15.87 3.92
CA SER A 84 6.85 15.85 3.06
C SER A 84 8.06 15.20 3.76
N ASN A 85 8.27 15.51 5.04
CA ASN A 85 9.49 15.19 5.77
C ASN A 85 9.37 14.02 6.77
N GLY A 86 8.16 13.46 6.99
CA GLY A 86 7.95 12.44 8.02
C GLY A 86 8.63 11.10 7.70
N ASP A 87 9.24 10.46 8.70
CA ASP A 87 9.90 9.15 8.52
C ASP A 87 8.97 7.95 8.71
N ARG A 88 7.72 8.20 9.09
CA ARG A 88 6.72 7.15 9.32
C ARG A 88 6.46 6.37 8.03
N LEU A 89 6.57 5.04 8.12
CA LEU A 89 6.36 4.08 7.03
C LEU A 89 7.18 4.35 5.75
N ILE A 90 8.37 4.96 5.87
CA ILE A 90 9.24 5.28 4.72
C ILE A 90 9.57 4.05 3.85
N PHE A 91 9.59 2.86 4.45
CA PHE A 91 9.82 1.61 3.72
C PHE A 91 8.71 1.28 2.70
N PHE A 92 7.46 1.58 3.06
CA PHE A 92 6.27 1.33 2.24
C PHE A 92 5.93 2.54 1.37
N PHE A 93 6.05 3.74 1.92
CA PHE A 93 5.76 5.01 1.25
C PHE A 93 7.03 5.85 1.22
N PRO A 94 7.93 5.65 0.24
CA PRO A 94 9.23 6.30 0.22
C PRO A 94 9.15 7.82 0.01
N LYS A 95 10.08 8.56 0.61
CA LYS A 95 10.22 10.01 0.41
C LYS A 95 10.36 10.38 -1.07
N GLN A 96 9.81 11.55 -1.42
CA GLN A 96 9.98 12.13 -2.73
C GLN A 96 11.45 12.47 -2.92
N LEU A 97 12.10 11.69 -3.79
CA LEU A 97 13.47 11.88 -4.22
C LEU A 97 13.46 11.66 -5.73
N PRO A 98 13.94 12.62 -6.55
CA PRO A 98 13.92 12.51 -8.00
C PRO A 98 14.54 11.19 -8.52
N SER A 99 15.61 10.76 -7.86
CA SER A 99 16.36 9.53 -8.16
C SER A 99 15.72 8.25 -7.65
N ASN A 100 14.65 8.30 -6.84
CA ASN A 100 14.02 7.10 -6.31
C ASN A 100 13.15 6.45 -7.40
N PRO A 101 13.50 5.23 -7.86
CA PRO A 101 12.79 4.56 -8.95
C PRO A 101 11.44 3.97 -8.50
N LEU A 102 11.04 4.08 -7.23
CA LEU A 102 9.80 3.54 -6.67
C LEU A 102 9.61 2.04 -7.00
N LYS A 103 10.69 1.27 -7.09
CA LYS A 103 10.71 -0.13 -7.57
C LYS A 103 9.64 -1.02 -6.93
N ARG A 104 9.41 -0.91 -5.61
CA ARG A 104 8.38 -1.71 -4.92
C ARG A 104 6.97 -1.36 -5.38
N TRP A 105 6.69 -0.07 -5.54
CA TRP A 105 5.42 0.40 -6.07
C TRP A 105 5.26 0.01 -7.53
N ASN A 106 6.30 0.15 -8.35
CA ASN A 106 6.26 -0.30 -9.75
C ASN A 106 5.97 -1.82 -9.87
N LEU A 107 6.55 -2.66 -9.01
CA LEU A 107 6.23 -4.09 -8.98
C LEU A 107 4.78 -4.36 -8.58
N TYR A 108 4.28 -3.69 -7.55
CA TYR A 108 2.87 -3.81 -7.15
C TYR A 108 1.94 -3.32 -8.26
N LEU A 109 2.20 -2.14 -8.84
CA LEU A 109 1.43 -1.56 -9.93
C LEU A 109 1.37 -2.48 -11.15
N ARG A 110 2.44 -3.21 -11.47
CA ARG A 110 2.42 -4.20 -12.54
C ARG A 110 1.35 -5.26 -12.30
N TRP A 111 1.27 -5.83 -11.10
CA TRP A 111 0.22 -6.81 -10.77
C TRP A 111 -1.19 -6.25 -10.87
N MET A 112 -1.37 -4.95 -10.61
CA MET A 112 -2.67 -4.29 -10.67
C MET A 112 -3.06 -3.83 -12.08
N VAL A 113 -2.09 -3.49 -12.95
CA VAL A 113 -2.31 -2.89 -14.28
C VAL A 113 -2.14 -3.88 -15.42
N ARG A 114 -1.19 -4.82 -15.32
CA ARG A 114 -1.06 -5.91 -16.30
C ARG A 114 -2.15 -6.94 -16.04
N GLN A 115 -2.64 -7.50 -17.13
CA GLN A 115 -3.59 -8.60 -17.12
C GLN A 115 -2.91 -9.76 -17.83
N ASP A 116 -2.64 -10.83 -17.09
CA ASP A 116 -2.13 -12.11 -17.60
C ASP A 116 -2.60 -13.26 -16.68
N THR A 117 -1.97 -14.43 -16.74
CA THR A 117 -2.36 -15.59 -15.92
C THR A 117 -2.10 -15.40 -14.42
N ILE A 118 -1.28 -14.42 -14.04
CA ILE A 118 -0.86 -14.15 -12.66
C ILE A 118 -1.32 -12.75 -12.24
N ASP A 119 -1.14 -11.75 -13.11
CA ASP A 119 -1.44 -10.35 -12.85
C ASP A 119 -2.94 -10.07 -13.00
N THR A 120 -3.52 -9.43 -11.98
CA THR A 120 -4.98 -9.21 -11.87
C THR A 120 -5.54 -8.21 -12.89
N GLY A 121 -4.78 -7.17 -13.23
CA GLY A 121 -5.15 -6.20 -14.27
C GLY A 121 -6.40 -5.38 -13.99
N ILE A 122 -6.78 -5.21 -12.73
CA ILE A 122 -8.02 -4.52 -12.33
C ILE A 122 -7.94 -2.98 -12.46
N TRP A 123 -6.76 -2.39 -12.62
CA TRP A 123 -6.58 -0.94 -12.79
C TRP A 123 -6.35 -0.57 -14.25
N LYS A 124 -7.20 0.31 -14.79
CA LYS A 124 -7.17 0.72 -16.20
C LYS A 124 -6.74 2.18 -16.43
N PHE A 125 -6.60 2.97 -15.38
CA PHE A 125 -6.23 4.40 -15.46
C PHE A 125 -4.74 4.65 -15.71
N VAL A 126 -3.86 3.69 -15.41
CA VAL A 126 -2.42 3.76 -15.72
C VAL A 126 -2.10 2.89 -16.93
N LYS A 127 -1.28 3.36 -17.87
CA LYS A 127 -0.85 2.53 -19.00
C LYS A 127 0.37 1.70 -18.61
N LYS A 128 0.41 0.44 -19.06
CA LYS A 128 1.52 -0.50 -18.78
C LYS A 128 2.91 0.08 -19.12
N ARG A 129 2.99 0.88 -20.18
CA ARG A 129 4.24 1.51 -20.67
C ARG A 129 4.80 2.58 -19.73
N ASP A 130 3.96 3.10 -18.83
CA ASP A 130 4.32 4.16 -17.89
C ASP A 130 4.91 3.60 -16.58
N LEU A 131 4.98 2.27 -16.44
CA LEU A 131 5.58 1.58 -15.30
C LEU A 131 7.05 1.23 -15.60
N THR A 132 7.99 1.76 -14.80
CA THR A 132 9.44 1.56 -14.97
C THR A 132 9.97 0.38 -14.16
N VAL A 133 11.17 -0.11 -14.51
CA VAL A 133 11.95 -1.10 -13.74
C VAL A 133 13.30 -0.51 -13.34
#